data_AF-A0A1C4ZUT4-F1
#
_entry.id   AF-A0A1C4ZUT4-F1
#
_cell.length_a   1.000
_cell.length_b   1.000
_cell.length_c   1.000
_cell.angle_alpha   90.00
_cell.angle_beta   90.00
_cell.angle_gamma   90.00
#
_symmetry.space_group_name_H-M   'P 1'
#
loop_
_entity.id
_entity.type
_entity.pdbx_description
1 polymer ?
#
loop_
_entity_poly.entity_id
_entity_poly.type
_entity_poly.pdbx_seq_one_letter_code
_entity_poly.pdbx_strand_id
1 'polypeptide(L)'
;MPAQRGGPSTPPSHRSGWTDRCDRLARSRPFEIAIVVVILANGIVLGLETYDDLSPAGTALHALELFFRAVFVVEIAVRLAAYGRRPQDFFRHGWNVFDFVVIAAIFIPGLHGDPALLRVVRVARMVRLVRFSPGLRTIVSALWRSLPGVTGFLALAVVTLYVYGMAGWLIFGNRYPEEYGDIGRSLLTLFVLLSLETLPDLIQQGMAISPWTLLYYVSYVVITVNLLLNILIAVIVNSMEEARRLEMTERLAPGYDEDGDGVPDEVDRIALTQRLDDLRAVITELERELRIDRDDGHGRPHRDNARIRR
;
A
#
# COMPACT_ATOMS: atom_id res chain seq x y z
N MET A 1 3.60 45.99 24.33
CA MET A 1 2.14 46.12 24.07
C MET A 1 1.91 47.36 23.22
N PRO A 2 0.97 47.41 22.25
CA PRO A 2 -0.04 46.43 21.77
C PRO A 2 0.31 46.00 20.30
N ALA A 3 -0.41 45.21 19.50
CA ALA A 3 -1.79 44.78 19.45
C ALA A 3 -1.88 43.41 18.73
N GLN A 4 -2.74 42.54 19.24
CA GLN A 4 -3.17 41.29 18.61
C GLN A 4 -3.81 41.59 17.24
N ARG A 5 -3.36 40.91 16.18
CA ARG A 5 -4.15 40.71 14.96
C ARG A 5 -4.57 39.25 14.91
N GLY A 6 -5.73 38.97 15.50
CA GLY A 6 -6.48 37.76 15.20
C GLY A 6 -6.82 37.77 13.71
N GLY A 7 -6.26 36.82 12.95
CA GLY A 7 -6.72 36.54 11.60
C GLY A 7 -8.19 36.14 11.63
N PRO A 8 -8.97 36.44 10.56
CA PRO A 8 -10.39 36.16 10.55
C PRO A 8 -10.62 34.66 10.69
N SER A 9 -11.23 34.26 11.81
CA SER A 9 -11.92 33.00 11.94
C SER A 9 -12.97 32.94 10.83
N THR A 10 -12.71 32.14 9.79
CA THR A 10 -13.73 31.77 8.82
C THR A 10 -14.97 31.33 9.60
N PRO A 11 -16.14 31.96 9.40
CA PRO A 11 -17.33 31.62 10.16
C PRO A 11 -17.65 30.13 9.91
N PRO A 12 -18.09 29.37 10.93
CA PRO A 12 -18.54 28.00 10.70
C PRO A 12 -19.68 28.08 9.69
N SER A 13 -19.45 27.54 8.49
CA SER A 13 -20.48 27.41 7.47
C SER A 13 -21.69 26.76 8.14
N HIS A 14 -22.84 27.45 8.18
CA HIS A 14 -24.09 26.96 8.75
C HIS A 14 -24.32 25.49 8.36
N ARG A 15 -23.98 24.56 9.26
CA ARG A 15 -24.30 23.15 9.10
C ARG A 15 -25.80 23.03 9.31
N SER A 16 -26.48 22.33 8.42
CA SER A 16 -27.91 22.11 8.56
C SER A 16 -28.16 21.21 9.79
N GLY A 17 -29.25 21.41 10.53
CA GLY A 17 -29.52 20.58 11.72
C GLY A 17 -29.61 19.08 11.43
N TRP A 18 -29.88 18.69 10.18
CA TRP A 18 -29.89 17.31 9.72
C TRP A 18 -28.48 16.74 9.53
N THR A 19 -27.54 17.53 8.99
CA THR A 19 -26.14 17.10 8.82
C THR A 19 -25.46 16.84 10.16
N ASP A 20 -25.75 17.66 11.17
CA ASP A 20 -25.20 17.45 12.52
C ASP A 20 -25.80 16.22 13.21
N ARG A 21 -27.06 15.89 12.94
CA ARG A 21 -27.68 14.63 13.42
C ARG A 21 -27.04 13.42 12.76
N CYS A 22 -26.82 13.45 11.45
CA CYS A 22 -26.14 12.39 10.70
C CYS A 22 -24.69 12.22 11.16
N ASP A 23 -23.95 13.30 11.38
CA ASP A 23 -22.56 13.25 11.87
C ASP A 23 -22.49 12.66 13.30
N ARG A 24 -23.40 13.07 14.19
CA ARG A 24 -23.49 12.47 15.53
C ARG A 24 -23.82 10.98 15.49
N LEU A 25 -24.75 10.57 14.62
CA LEU A 25 -25.13 9.17 14.48
C LEU A 25 -23.97 8.33 13.89
N ALA A 26 -23.34 8.82 12.82
CA ALA A 26 -22.25 8.15 12.12
C ALA A 26 -21.01 7.94 13.01
N ARG A 27 -20.74 8.86 13.95
CA ARG A 27 -19.63 8.78 14.91
C ARG A 27 -19.98 8.05 16.20
N SER A 28 -21.21 7.59 16.37
CA SER A 28 -21.63 6.97 17.61
C SER A 28 -21.07 5.54 17.72
N ARG A 29 -20.37 5.23 18.83
CA ARG A 29 -19.90 3.87 19.14
C ARG A 29 -20.98 2.78 19.00
N PRO A 30 -22.23 2.96 19.49
CA PRO A 30 -23.25 1.92 19.31
C PRO A 30 -23.60 1.68 17.84
N PHE A 31 -23.61 2.72 17.00
CA PHE A 31 -23.83 2.56 15.56
C PHE A 31 -22.70 1.79 14.91
N GLU A 32 -21.43 2.09 15.24
CA GLU A 32 -20.28 1.34 14.73
C GLU A 32 -20.32 -0.14 15.13
N ILE A 33 -20.60 -0.43 16.41
CA ILE A 33 -20.74 -1.81 16.91
C ILE A 33 -21.90 -2.52 16.20
N ALA A 34 -23.05 -1.87 16.03
CA ALA A 34 -24.19 -2.45 15.33
C ALA A 34 -23.84 -2.85 13.89
N ILE A 35 -23.13 -1.98 13.15
CA ILE A 35 -22.69 -2.31 11.79
C ILE A 35 -21.69 -3.47 11.79
N VAL A 36 -20.74 -3.51 12.73
CA VAL A 36 -19.80 -4.64 12.85
C VAL A 36 -20.54 -5.95 13.08
N VAL A 37 -21.53 -5.96 13.99
CA VAL A 37 -22.38 -7.14 14.24
C VAL A 37 -23.13 -7.56 12.96
N VAL A 38 -23.67 -6.61 12.21
CA VAL A 38 -24.35 -6.88 10.93
C VAL A 38 -23.38 -7.47 9.89
N ILE A 39 -22.14 -6.98 9.80
CA ILE A 39 -21.11 -7.54 8.91
C ILE A 39 -20.81 -9.00 9.30
N LEU A 40 -20.58 -9.26 10.59
CA LEU A 40 -20.30 -10.61 11.09
C LEU A 40 -21.47 -11.56 10.83
N ALA A 41 -22.70 -11.12 11.10
CA ALA A 41 -23.90 -11.90 10.81
C ALA A 41 -24.04 -12.19 9.30
N ASN A 42 -23.75 -11.21 8.44
CA ASN A 42 -23.76 -11.42 7.00
C ASN A 42 -22.67 -12.42 6.54
N GLY A 43 -21.50 -12.41 7.19
CA GLY A 43 -20.44 -13.38 6.92
C GLY A 43 -20.85 -14.81 7.28
N ILE A 44 -21.51 -14.99 8.42
CA ILE A 44 -22.07 -16.30 8.83
C ILE A 44 -23.08 -16.79 7.81
N VAL A 45 -24.01 -15.93 7.39
CA VAL A 45 -25.06 -16.27 6.40
C VAL A 45 -24.44 -16.65 5.05
N LEU A 46 -23.40 -15.94 4.61
CA LEU A 46 -22.67 -16.27 3.38
C LEU A 46 -21.97 -17.64 3.49
N GLY A 47 -21.42 -17.97 4.67
CA GLY A 47 -20.84 -19.30 4.93
C GLY A 47 -21.92 -20.40 4.90
N LEU A 48 -23.09 -20.14 5.48
CA LEU A 48 -24.22 -21.07 5.47
C LEU A 48 -24.73 -21.34 4.05
N GLU A 49 -24.74 -20.35 3.15
CA GLU A 49 -25.09 -20.53 1.73
C GLU A 49 -24.17 -21.52 0.98
N THR A 50 -23.02 -21.89 1.54
CA THR A 50 -22.08 -22.85 0.92
C THR A 50 -22.51 -24.30 1.14
N TYR A 51 -23.43 -24.59 2.07
CA TYR A 51 -23.90 -25.94 2.34
C TYR A 51 -25.18 -26.25 1.54
N ASP A 52 -25.14 -27.30 0.73
CA ASP A 52 -26.24 -27.72 -0.16
C ASP A 52 -27.53 -28.15 0.59
N ASP A 53 -27.40 -28.60 1.85
CA ASP A 53 -28.51 -29.07 2.70
C ASP A 53 -29.45 -27.94 3.19
N LEU A 54 -29.09 -26.67 3.00
CA LEU A 54 -29.89 -25.52 3.44
C LEU A 54 -30.88 -25.01 2.39
N SER A 55 -31.10 -25.76 1.30
CA SER A 55 -32.06 -25.44 0.24
C SER A 55 -33.50 -25.08 0.73
N PRO A 56 -34.07 -25.67 1.81
CA PRO A 56 -35.39 -25.26 2.31
C PRO A 56 -35.39 -23.87 2.97
N ALA A 57 -34.24 -23.41 3.45
CA ALA A 57 -34.04 -22.09 4.06
C ALA A 57 -33.64 -21.01 3.02
N GLY A 58 -33.53 -21.36 1.74
CA GLY A 58 -33.05 -20.46 0.68
C GLY A 58 -33.82 -19.13 0.60
N THR A 59 -35.15 -19.16 0.77
CA THR A 59 -35.98 -17.94 0.78
C THR A 59 -35.65 -17.03 1.96
N ALA A 60 -35.41 -17.60 3.14
CA ALA A 60 -35.05 -16.84 4.34
C ALA A 60 -33.62 -16.28 4.24
N LEU A 61 -32.68 -17.06 3.71
CA LEU A 61 -31.31 -16.61 3.44
C LEU A 61 -31.29 -15.45 2.44
N HIS A 62 -32.08 -15.55 1.36
CA HIS A 62 -32.19 -14.46 0.38
C HIS A 62 -32.80 -13.19 0.96
N ALA A 63 -33.86 -13.31 1.77
CA ALA A 63 -34.46 -12.18 2.47
C ALA A 63 -33.46 -11.50 3.41
N LEU A 64 -32.66 -12.30 4.11
CA LEU A 64 -31.63 -11.82 5.02
C LEU A 64 -30.46 -11.15 4.26
N GLU A 65 -30.10 -11.66 3.09
CA GLU A 65 -29.13 -11.01 2.21
C GLU A 65 -29.62 -9.63 1.74
N LEU A 66 -30.89 -9.53 1.33
CA LEU A 66 -31.51 -8.25 0.96
C LEU A 66 -31.52 -7.27 2.14
N PHE A 67 -31.86 -7.76 3.33
CA PHE A 67 -31.82 -6.97 4.55
C PHE A 67 -30.42 -6.40 4.82
N PHE A 68 -29.37 -7.22 4.80
CA PHE A 68 -28.01 -6.76 5.03
C PHE A 68 -27.56 -5.75 3.97
N ARG A 69 -27.86 -6.00 2.70
CA ARG A 69 -27.59 -5.06 1.61
C ARG A 69 -28.26 -3.70 1.87
N ALA A 70 -29.53 -3.70 2.28
CA ALA A 70 -30.26 -2.48 2.61
C ALA A 70 -29.63 -1.73 3.79
N VAL A 71 -29.26 -2.43 4.87
CA VAL A 71 -28.58 -1.83 6.03
C VAL A 71 -27.27 -1.16 5.62
N PHE A 72 -26.46 -1.80 4.78
CA PHE A 72 -25.20 -1.18 4.32
C PHE A 72 -25.42 0.03 3.41
N VAL A 73 -26.43 0.01 2.55
CA VAL A 73 -26.77 1.17 1.71
C VAL A 73 -27.19 2.35 2.59
N VAL A 74 -28.03 2.11 3.60
CA VAL A 74 -28.42 3.12 4.58
C VAL A 74 -27.22 3.63 5.35
N GLU A 75 -26.31 2.74 5.77
CA GLU A 75 -25.08 3.12 6.46
C GLU A 75 -24.24 4.12 5.65
N ILE A 76 -23.95 3.81 4.39
CA ILE A 76 -23.19 4.71 3.52
C ILE A 76 -23.94 6.01 3.27
N ALA A 77 -25.26 5.96 3.09
CA ALA A 77 -26.07 7.16 2.92
C ALA A 77 -25.98 8.08 4.16
N VAL A 78 -26.06 7.53 5.37
CA VAL A 78 -25.90 8.28 6.62
C VAL A 78 -24.50 8.88 6.73
N ARG A 79 -23.45 8.10 6.42
CA ARG A 79 -22.06 8.58 6.44
C ARG A 79 -21.83 9.68 5.41
N LEU A 80 -22.36 9.55 4.20
CA LEU A 80 -22.24 10.56 3.15
C LEU A 80 -22.99 11.84 3.53
N ALA A 81 -24.20 11.71 4.10
CA ALA A 81 -25.00 12.83 4.57
C ALA A 81 -24.33 13.61 5.72
N ALA A 82 -23.47 12.97 6.52
CA ALA A 82 -22.68 13.65 7.56
C ALA A 82 -21.74 14.73 7.01
N TYR A 83 -21.26 14.61 5.76
CA TYR A 83 -20.41 15.62 5.11
C TYR A 83 -21.22 16.81 4.53
N GLY A 84 -22.56 16.72 4.53
CA GLY A 84 -23.46 17.81 4.19
C GLY A 84 -23.23 18.43 2.81
N ARG A 85 -22.97 19.74 2.78
CA ARG A 85 -22.78 20.51 1.53
C ARG A 85 -21.45 20.23 0.82
N ARG A 86 -20.56 19.45 1.43
CA ARG A 86 -19.27 19.05 0.82
C ARG A 86 -19.13 17.53 0.77
N PRO A 87 -19.99 16.82 0.01
CA PRO A 87 -19.87 15.37 -0.15
C PRO A 87 -18.55 14.97 -0.81
N GLN A 88 -17.86 15.90 -1.49
CA GLN A 88 -16.53 15.69 -2.06
C GLN A 88 -15.48 15.32 -1.00
N ASP A 89 -15.62 15.79 0.24
CA ASP A 89 -14.69 15.47 1.34
C ASP A 89 -14.82 14.00 1.80
N PHE A 90 -15.96 13.34 1.53
CA PHE A 90 -16.12 11.90 1.74
C PHE A 90 -15.14 11.11 0.89
N PHE A 91 -14.96 11.50 -0.39
CA PHE A 91 -14.09 10.82 -1.35
C PHE A 91 -12.59 11.11 -1.16
N ARG A 92 -12.23 12.03 -0.26
CA ARG A 92 -10.82 12.24 0.11
C ARG A 92 -10.28 11.20 1.08
N HIS A 93 -11.15 10.46 1.75
CA HIS A 93 -10.77 9.44 2.71
C HIS A 93 -10.79 8.06 2.04
N GLY A 94 -9.62 7.44 1.87
CA GLY A 94 -9.48 6.17 1.12
C GLY A 94 -10.39 5.03 1.61
N TRP A 95 -10.61 4.92 2.92
CA TRP A 95 -11.53 3.92 3.50
C TRP A 95 -13.00 4.15 3.16
N ASN A 96 -13.43 5.42 3.09
CA ASN A 96 -14.79 5.78 2.69
C ASN A 96 -15.01 5.52 1.19
N VAL A 97 -14.00 5.77 0.36
CA VAL A 97 -14.03 5.44 -1.08
C VAL A 97 -14.10 3.93 -1.28
N PHE A 98 -13.27 3.17 -0.56
CA PHE A 98 -13.29 1.70 -0.60
C PHE A 98 -14.69 1.16 -0.27
N ASP A 99 -15.28 1.64 0.82
CA ASP A 99 -16.66 1.27 1.15
C ASP A 99 -17.60 1.64 0.01
N PHE A 100 -17.60 2.89 -0.44
CA PHE A 100 -18.51 3.31 -1.50
C PHE A 100 -18.41 2.43 -2.75
N VAL A 101 -17.20 2.12 -3.20
CA VAL A 101 -16.94 1.24 -4.36
C VAL A 101 -17.49 -0.16 -4.13
N VAL A 102 -17.26 -0.75 -2.95
CA VAL A 102 -17.76 -2.11 -2.63
C VAL A 102 -19.29 -2.19 -2.64
N ILE A 103 -19.99 -1.14 -2.19
CA ILE A 103 -21.46 -1.08 -2.29
C ILE A 103 -21.90 -0.80 -3.72
N ALA A 104 -21.25 0.16 -4.39
CA ALA A 104 -21.62 0.58 -5.73
C ALA A 104 -21.45 -0.56 -6.74
N ALA A 105 -20.44 -1.42 -6.55
CA ALA A 105 -20.20 -2.62 -7.36
C ALA A 105 -21.40 -3.58 -7.42
N ILE A 106 -22.28 -3.57 -6.40
CA ILE A 106 -23.49 -4.40 -6.38
C ILE A 106 -24.53 -3.89 -7.40
N PHE A 107 -24.48 -2.60 -7.76
CA PHE A 107 -25.44 -1.95 -8.65
C PHE A 107 -24.92 -1.79 -10.09
N ILE A 108 -23.69 -2.20 -10.38
CA ILE A 108 -23.10 -2.09 -11.72
C ILE A 108 -23.66 -3.21 -12.60
N PRO A 109 -24.47 -2.91 -13.63
CA PRO A 109 -25.11 -3.94 -14.47
C PRO A 109 -24.10 -4.81 -15.22
N GLY A 110 -22.94 -4.25 -15.57
CA GLY A 110 -21.86 -4.97 -16.27
C GLY A 110 -21.20 -6.09 -15.43
N LEU A 111 -21.31 -6.03 -14.09
CA LEU A 111 -20.84 -7.11 -13.22
C LEU A 111 -21.84 -8.26 -13.11
N HIS A 112 -23.07 -8.09 -13.62
CA HIS A 112 -24.10 -9.14 -13.62
C HIS A 112 -23.92 -10.18 -14.73
N GLY A 113 -22.98 -9.96 -15.66
CA GLY A 113 -22.67 -10.91 -16.73
C GLY A 113 -21.86 -12.12 -16.29
N ASP A 114 -21.14 -12.04 -15.17
CA ASP A 114 -20.32 -13.13 -14.63
C ASP A 114 -20.73 -13.46 -13.18
N PRO A 115 -21.35 -14.63 -12.94
CA PRO A 115 -21.68 -15.11 -11.60
C PRO A 115 -20.49 -15.19 -10.65
N ALA A 116 -19.27 -15.43 -11.15
CA ALA A 116 -18.06 -15.48 -10.33
C ALA A 116 -17.71 -14.09 -9.78
N LEU A 117 -17.75 -13.05 -10.61
CA LEU A 117 -17.49 -11.67 -10.17
C LEU A 117 -18.50 -11.21 -9.12
N LEU A 118 -19.78 -11.59 -9.26
CA LEU A 118 -20.80 -11.29 -8.25
C LEU A 118 -20.48 -11.95 -6.90
N ARG A 119 -19.98 -13.19 -6.91
CA ARG A 119 -19.53 -13.86 -5.67
C ARG A 119 -18.35 -13.13 -5.06
N VAL A 120 -17.37 -12.69 -5.84
CA VAL A 120 -16.24 -11.91 -5.33
C VAL A 120 -16.70 -10.60 -4.69
N VAL A 121 -17.59 -9.84 -5.35
CA VAL A 121 -18.16 -8.60 -4.78
C VAL A 121 -18.95 -8.88 -3.49
N ARG A 122 -19.64 -10.02 -3.41
CA ARG A 122 -20.30 -10.47 -2.18
C ARG A 122 -19.30 -10.69 -1.06
N VAL A 123 -18.18 -11.36 -1.31
CA VAL A 123 -17.13 -11.58 -0.30
C VAL A 123 -16.40 -10.29 0.07
N ALA A 124 -16.17 -9.39 -0.90
CA ALA A 124 -15.46 -8.13 -0.69
C ALA A 124 -16.09 -7.24 0.39
N ARG A 125 -17.41 -7.33 0.61
CA ARG A 125 -18.10 -6.59 1.69
C ARG A 125 -17.63 -7.01 3.09
N MET A 126 -17.11 -8.23 3.26
CA MET A 126 -16.52 -8.70 4.53
C MET A 126 -15.20 -7.99 4.85
N VAL A 127 -14.45 -7.61 3.81
CA VAL A 127 -13.18 -6.88 3.94
C VAL A 127 -13.39 -5.51 4.58
N ARG A 128 -14.61 -4.96 4.54
CA ARG A 128 -14.96 -3.71 5.24
C ARG A 128 -14.72 -3.78 6.75
N LEU A 129 -14.72 -4.96 7.36
CA LEU A 129 -14.39 -5.12 8.77
C LEU A 129 -13.01 -4.52 9.12
N VAL A 130 -12.08 -4.55 8.17
CA VAL A 130 -10.74 -3.96 8.29
C VAL A 130 -10.81 -2.49 8.69
N ARG A 131 -11.76 -1.71 8.17
CA ARG A 131 -11.85 -0.26 8.46
C ARG A 131 -12.31 0.04 9.89
N PHE A 132 -12.97 -0.90 10.54
CA PHE A 132 -13.45 -0.75 11.92
C PHE A 132 -12.38 -1.12 12.94
N SER A 133 -11.36 -1.89 12.54
CA SER A 133 -10.21 -2.22 13.39
C SER A 133 -9.10 -1.19 13.20
N PRO A 134 -8.80 -0.35 14.21
CA PRO A 134 -7.66 0.57 14.13
C PRO A 134 -6.35 -0.18 13.86
N GLY A 135 -6.15 -1.34 14.48
CA GLY A 135 -4.95 -2.17 14.27
C GLY A 135 -4.80 -2.66 12.84
N LEU A 136 -5.86 -3.20 12.23
CA LEU A 136 -5.81 -3.66 10.84
C LEU A 136 -5.61 -2.49 9.86
N ARG A 137 -6.24 -1.33 10.11
CA ARG A 137 -6.01 -0.12 9.32
C ARG A 137 -4.55 0.31 9.38
N THR A 138 -3.95 0.30 10.57
CA THR A 138 -2.53 0.64 10.75
C THR A 138 -1.65 -0.32 9.96
N ILE A 139 -1.87 -1.63 10.07
CA ILE A 139 -1.10 -2.65 9.33
C ILE A 139 -1.23 -2.44 7.81
N VAL A 140 -2.46 -2.29 7.30
CA VAL A 140 -2.68 -2.06 5.86
C VAL A 140 -2.03 -0.75 5.41
N SER A 141 -2.15 0.32 6.19
CA SER A 141 -1.51 1.60 5.86
C SER A 141 0.02 1.53 5.89
N ALA A 142 0.59 0.75 6.80
CA ALA A 142 2.02 0.51 6.89
C ALA A 142 2.52 -0.29 5.68
N LEU A 143 1.78 -1.32 5.26
CA LEU A 143 2.06 -2.07 4.03
C LEU A 143 2.04 -1.15 2.80
N TRP A 144 1.03 -0.29 2.67
CA TRP A 144 0.97 0.67 1.57
C TRP A 144 2.11 1.69 1.61
N ARG A 145 2.57 2.08 2.80
CA ARG A 145 3.67 3.03 2.97
C ARG A 145 5.04 2.40 2.67
N SER A 146 5.20 1.09 2.81
CA SER A 146 6.45 0.39 2.50
C SER A 146 6.61 0.02 1.03
N LEU A 147 5.51 -0.08 0.26
CA LEU A 147 5.55 -0.41 -1.18
C LEU A 147 6.43 0.54 -2.04
N PRO A 148 6.40 1.87 -1.87
CA PRO A 148 7.26 2.79 -2.62
C PRO A 148 8.76 2.45 -2.50
N GLY A 149 9.20 2.01 -1.32
CA GLY A 149 10.61 1.67 -1.06
C GLY A 149 11.13 0.50 -1.90
N VAL A 150 10.25 -0.35 -2.43
CA VAL A 150 10.61 -1.53 -3.24
C VAL A 150 10.07 -1.52 -4.67
N THR A 151 9.42 -0.41 -5.07
CA THR A 151 8.75 -0.32 -6.38
C THR A 151 9.72 -0.54 -7.56
N GLY A 152 10.97 -0.06 -7.47
CA GLY A 152 11.97 -0.26 -8.51
C GLY A 152 12.35 -1.73 -8.72
N PHE A 153 12.56 -2.47 -7.64
CA PHE A 153 12.85 -3.91 -7.72
C PHE A 153 11.63 -4.72 -8.19
N LEU A 154 10.43 -4.33 -7.74
CA LEU A 154 9.19 -4.95 -8.20
C LEU A 154 8.98 -4.75 -9.71
N ALA A 155 9.26 -3.55 -10.22
CA ALA A 155 9.19 -3.26 -11.66
C ALA A 155 10.18 -4.13 -12.45
N LEU A 156 11.42 -4.27 -11.96
CA LEU A 156 12.41 -5.17 -12.55
C LEU A 156 11.94 -6.65 -12.54
N ALA A 157 11.22 -7.07 -11.48
CA ALA A 157 10.70 -8.43 -11.37
C ALA A 157 9.60 -8.69 -12.41
N VAL A 158 8.69 -7.73 -12.59
CA VAL A 158 7.64 -7.82 -13.60
C VAL A 158 8.24 -7.86 -15.01
N VAL A 159 9.24 -7.02 -15.29
CA VAL A 159 9.93 -7.04 -16.60
C VAL A 159 10.64 -8.37 -16.83
N THR A 160 11.33 -8.89 -15.82
CA THR A 160 12.02 -10.20 -15.89
C THR A 160 11.01 -11.31 -16.16
N LEU A 161 9.90 -11.34 -15.42
CA LEU A 161 8.82 -12.31 -15.62
C LEU A 161 8.24 -12.20 -17.04
N TYR A 162 8.04 -10.99 -17.56
CA TYR A 162 7.54 -10.77 -18.92
C TYR A 162 8.49 -11.27 -20.00
N VAL A 163 9.78 -10.90 -19.91
CA VAL A 163 10.80 -11.32 -20.88
C VAL A 163 10.96 -12.84 -20.88
N TYR A 164 11.05 -13.47 -19.71
CA TYR A 164 11.13 -14.92 -19.61
C TYR A 164 9.83 -15.62 -20.00
N GLY A 165 8.67 -15.02 -19.74
CA GLY A 165 7.37 -15.53 -20.14
C GLY A 165 7.21 -15.56 -21.66
N MET A 166 7.62 -14.47 -22.33
CA MET A 166 7.67 -14.41 -23.79
C MET A 166 8.66 -15.43 -24.38
N ALA A 167 9.84 -15.58 -23.77
CA ALA A 167 10.81 -16.60 -24.19
C ALA A 167 10.27 -18.02 -23.97
N GLY A 168 9.58 -18.27 -22.86
CA GLY A 168 8.95 -19.56 -22.56
C GLY A 168 7.86 -19.90 -23.57
N TRP A 169 6.98 -18.95 -23.88
CA TRP A 169 5.98 -19.09 -24.94
C TRP A 169 6.63 -19.44 -26.29
N LEU A 170 7.69 -18.73 -26.67
CA LEU A 170 8.40 -18.95 -27.94
C LEU A 170 9.06 -20.33 -28.03
N ILE A 171 9.63 -20.83 -26.94
CA ILE A 171 10.38 -22.09 -26.90
C ILE A 171 9.43 -23.30 -26.70
N PHE A 172 8.46 -23.18 -25.79
CA PHE A 172 7.66 -24.29 -25.29
C PHE A 172 6.21 -24.29 -25.78
N GLY A 173 5.67 -23.16 -26.25
CA GLY A 173 4.23 -23.00 -26.47
C GLY A 173 3.60 -23.98 -27.47
N ASN A 174 4.37 -24.46 -28.46
CA ASN A 174 3.90 -25.47 -29.39
C ASN A 174 3.90 -26.90 -28.81
N ARG A 175 4.79 -27.18 -27.85
CA ARG A 175 4.99 -28.52 -27.27
C ARG A 175 4.19 -28.73 -25.99
N TYR A 176 4.08 -27.67 -25.19
CA TYR A 176 3.45 -27.62 -23.87
C TYR A 176 2.44 -26.46 -23.82
N PRO A 177 1.30 -26.57 -24.53
CA PRO A 177 0.31 -25.50 -24.64
C PRO A 177 -0.50 -25.26 -23.35
N GLU A 178 -0.52 -26.22 -22.42
CA GLU A 178 -1.20 -26.07 -21.13
C GLU A 178 -0.44 -25.07 -20.23
N GLU A 179 0.89 -25.13 -20.25
CA GLU A 179 1.77 -24.29 -19.44
C GLU A 179 2.24 -23.03 -20.18
N TYR A 180 2.43 -23.11 -21.50
CA TYR A 180 3.05 -22.05 -22.32
C TYR A 180 2.24 -21.69 -23.56
N GLY A 181 0.96 -22.07 -23.67
CA GLY A 181 0.17 -21.86 -24.90
C GLY A 181 -0.13 -20.39 -25.21
N ASP A 182 -0.21 -19.55 -24.17
CA ASP A 182 -0.33 -18.10 -24.28
C ASP A 182 0.59 -17.39 -23.28
N ILE A 183 0.68 -16.07 -23.40
CA ILE A 183 1.52 -15.26 -22.52
C ILE A 183 1.06 -15.31 -21.06
N GLY A 184 -0.25 -15.34 -20.79
CA GLY A 184 -0.79 -15.40 -19.43
C GLY A 184 -0.43 -16.69 -18.73
N ARG A 185 -0.57 -17.83 -19.43
CA ARG A 185 -0.15 -19.15 -18.94
C ARG A 185 1.35 -19.21 -18.72
N SER A 186 2.13 -18.68 -19.65
CA SER A 186 3.60 -18.65 -19.52
C SER A 186 4.04 -17.84 -18.29
N LEU A 187 3.41 -16.68 -18.08
CA LEU A 187 3.65 -15.85 -16.88
C LEU A 187 3.22 -16.57 -15.60
N LEU A 188 2.07 -17.25 -15.60
CA LEU A 188 1.59 -18.02 -14.46
C LEU A 188 2.52 -19.19 -14.12
N THR A 189 2.94 -19.94 -15.13
CA THR A 189 3.91 -21.04 -14.99
C THR A 189 5.20 -20.57 -14.36
N LEU A 190 5.74 -19.44 -14.82
CA LEU A 190 6.94 -18.84 -14.24
C LEU A 190 6.69 -18.26 -12.85
N PHE A 191 5.54 -17.66 -12.60
CA PHE A 191 5.15 -17.17 -11.29
C PHE A 191 5.05 -18.31 -10.27
N VAL A 192 4.49 -19.46 -10.65
CA VAL A 192 4.50 -20.67 -9.83
C VAL A 192 5.92 -21.20 -9.65
N LEU A 193 6.75 -21.15 -10.70
CA LEU A 193 8.16 -21.53 -10.62
C LEU A 193 8.96 -20.68 -9.61
N LEU A 194 8.49 -19.48 -9.22
CA LEU A 194 9.09 -18.71 -8.11
C LEU A 194 9.13 -19.48 -6.79
N SER A 195 8.17 -20.38 -6.55
CA SER A 195 8.16 -21.23 -5.35
C SER A 195 9.23 -22.33 -5.40
N LEU A 196 9.84 -22.54 -6.57
CA LEU A 196 10.79 -23.61 -6.89
C LEU A 196 10.23 -25.03 -6.77
N GLU A 197 8.94 -25.18 -6.43
CA GLU A 197 8.29 -26.49 -6.26
C GLU A 197 8.24 -27.28 -7.57
N THR A 198 7.91 -26.61 -8.67
CA THR A 198 7.75 -27.24 -10.00
C THR A 198 9.04 -27.31 -10.82
N LEU A 199 10.17 -26.83 -10.27
CA LEU A 199 11.44 -26.73 -11.02
C LEU A 199 11.92 -28.07 -11.60
N PRO A 200 11.93 -29.20 -10.86
CA PRO A 200 12.41 -30.47 -11.40
C PRO A 200 11.57 -30.96 -12.58
N ASP A 201 10.26 -30.78 -12.52
CA ASP A 201 9.33 -31.22 -13.55
C ASP A 201 9.48 -30.38 -14.82
N LEU A 202 9.56 -29.05 -14.68
CA LEU A 202 9.76 -28.13 -15.80
C LEU A 202 11.14 -28.31 -16.47
N ILE A 203 12.20 -28.59 -15.70
CA ILE A 203 13.50 -28.94 -16.27
C ILE A 203 13.41 -30.25 -17.06
N GLN A 204 12.77 -31.29 -16.51
CA GLN A 204 12.62 -32.57 -17.21
C GLN A 204 11.84 -32.41 -18.51
N GLN A 205 10.73 -31.65 -18.49
CA GLN A 205 9.96 -31.33 -19.69
C GLN A 205 10.80 -30.55 -20.72
N GLY A 206 11.57 -29.56 -20.29
CA GLY A 206 12.45 -28.80 -21.18
C GLY A 206 13.55 -29.66 -21.81
N MET A 207 14.21 -30.49 -21.00
CA MET A 207 15.29 -31.37 -21.45
C MET A 207 14.82 -32.39 -22.49
N ALA A 208 13.53 -32.76 -22.49
CA ALA A 208 12.92 -33.60 -23.51
C ALA A 208 12.82 -32.91 -24.89
N ILE A 209 12.89 -31.57 -24.94
CA ILE A 209 12.97 -30.81 -26.20
C ILE A 209 14.43 -30.59 -26.58
N SER A 210 15.24 -30.02 -25.68
CA SER A 210 16.64 -29.71 -25.95
C SER A 210 17.43 -29.57 -24.65
N PRO A 211 18.68 -30.07 -24.58
CA PRO A 211 19.54 -29.87 -23.40
C PRO A 211 19.79 -28.40 -23.03
N TRP A 212 19.69 -27.49 -24.01
CA TRP A 212 19.94 -26.05 -23.81
C TRP A 212 18.83 -25.35 -23.03
N THR A 213 17.65 -25.94 -22.87
CA THR A 213 16.57 -25.37 -22.05
C THR A 213 16.93 -25.33 -20.56
N LEU A 214 17.92 -26.13 -20.13
CA LEU A 214 18.47 -26.05 -18.79
C LEU A 214 18.99 -24.64 -18.49
N LEU A 215 19.65 -24.00 -19.46
CA LEU A 215 20.17 -22.64 -19.30
C LEU A 215 19.03 -21.63 -19.09
N TYR A 216 17.90 -21.82 -19.76
CA TYR A 216 16.71 -20.99 -19.59
C TYR A 216 16.19 -21.06 -18.14
N TYR A 217 15.94 -22.27 -17.62
CA TYR A 217 15.41 -22.44 -16.26
C TYR A 217 16.42 -22.03 -15.18
N VAL A 218 17.69 -22.41 -15.34
CA VAL A 218 18.73 -22.04 -14.36
C VAL A 218 18.95 -20.53 -14.34
N SER A 219 19.04 -19.87 -15.50
CA SER A 219 19.19 -18.41 -15.54
C SER A 219 17.97 -17.69 -14.95
N TYR A 220 16.76 -18.16 -15.25
CA TYR A 220 15.53 -17.61 -14.65
C TYR A 220 15.55 -17.70 -13.13
N VAL A 221 15.86 -18.88 -12.59
CA VAL A 221 15.91 -19.11 -11.14
C VAL A 221 16.99 -18.24 -10.50
N VAL A 222 18.20 -18.20 -11.05
CA VAL A 222 19.30 -17.40 -10.48
C VAL A 222 18.95 -15.92 -10.45
N ILE A 223 18.47 -15.37 -11.57
CA ILE A 223 18.10 -13.96 -11.67
C ILE A 223 16.96 -13.65 -10.70
N THR A 224 15.93 -14.49 -10.68
CA THR A 224 14.71 -14.18 -9.93
C THR A 224 14.87 -14.41 -8.44
N VAL A 225 15.60 -15.45 -8.02
CA VAL A 225 15.96 -15.63 -6.60
C VAL A 225 16.83 -14.47 -6.13
N ASN A 226 17.81 -14.03 -6.92
CA ASN A 226 18.61 -12.86 -6.55
C ASN A 226 17.75 -11.60 -6.43
N LEU A 227 16.81 -11.42 -7.34
CA LEU A 227 15.88 -10.29 -7.30
C LEU A 227 14.94 -10.36 -6.08
N LEU A 228 14.43 -11.53 -5.72
CA LEU A 228 13.64 -11.73 -4.51
C LEU A 228 14.45 -11.41 -3.25
N LEU A 229 15.73 -11.83 -3.19
CA LEU A 229 16.63 -11.47 -2.10
C LEU A 229 16.85 -9.96 -2.04
N ASN A 230 17.06 -9.29 -3.18
CA ASN A 230 17.21 -7.84 -3.22
C ASN A 230 15.94 -7.10 -2.79
N ILE A 231 14.75 -7.60 -3.17
CA ILE A 231 13.46 -7.08 -2.70
C ILE A 231 13.35 -7.25 -1.19
N LEU A 232 13.66 -8.44 -0.66
CA LEU A 232 13.60 -8.72 0.78
C LEU A 232 14.53 -7.79 1.56
N ILE A 233 15.79 -7.65 1.11
CA ILE A 233 16.76 -6.74 1.72
C ILE A 233 16.24 -5.30 1.65
N ALA A 234 15.69 -4.86 0.50
CA ALA A 234 15.15 -3.52 0.36
C ALA A 234 13.96 -3.26 1.30
N VAL A 235 13.03 -4.21 1.45
CA VAL A 235 11.91 -4.09 2.42
C VAL A 235 12.46 -3.97 3.84
N ILE A 236 13.42 -4.84 4.21
CA ILE A 236 14.01 -4.84 5.55
C ILE A 236 14.73 -3.51 5.81
N VAL A 237 15.61 -3.09 4.90
CA VAL A 237 16.35 -1.82 5.01
C VAL A 237 15.39 -0.64 5.10
N ASN A 238 14.38 -0.56 4.24
CA ASN A 238 13.38 0.51 4.29
C ASN A 238 12.63 0.51 5.62
N SER A 239 12.25 -0.66 6.15
CA SER A 239 11.57 -0.76 7.44
C SER A 239 12.48 -0.36 8.62
N MET A 240 13.77 -0.71 8.57
CA MET A 240 14.75 -0.33 9.59
C MET A 240 15.10 1.16 9.52
N GLU A 241 15.21 1.73 8.33
CA GLU A 241 15.40 3.16 8.14
C GLU A 241 14.20 3.96 8.63
N GLU A 242 12.97 3.52 8.34
CA GLU A 242 11.76 4.16 8.83
C GLU A 242 11.68 4.09 10.36
N ALA A 243 11.98 2.94 10.97
CA ALA A 243 12.04 2.79 12.42
C ALA A 243 13.11 3.72 13.04
N ARG A 244 14.32 3.76 12.47
CA ARG A 244 15.41 4.64 12.93
C ARG A 244 15.04 6.13 12.79
N ARG A 245 14.36 6.52 11.70
CA ARG A 245 13.91 7.90 11.49
C ARG A 245 12.89 8.31 12.55
N LEU A 246 11.98 7.41 12.93
CA LEU A 246 11.01 7.66 14.01
C LEU A 246 11.74 7.85 15.35
N GLU A 247 12.67 6.96 15.70
CA GLU A 247 13.49 7.10 16.92
C GLU A 247 14.32 8.39 16.93
N MET A 248 14.91 8.78 15.79
CA MET A 248 15.68 10.02 15.69
C MET A 248 14.78 11.24 15.82
N THR A 249 13.57 11.22 15.24
CA THR A 249 12.59 12.30 15.39
C THR A 249 12.13 12.42 16.84
N GLU A 250 11.91 11.31 17.54
CA GLU A 250 11.57 11.28 18.96
C GLU A 250 12.72 11.79 19.84
N ARG A 251 13.97 11.41 19.55
CA ARG A 251 15.16 11.96 20.22
C ARG A 251 15.40 13.44 19.93
N LEU A 252 14.98 13.93 18.77
CA LEU A 252 15.00 15.35 18.40
C LEU A 252 13.78 16.10 18.93
N ALA A 253 12.77 15.39 19.46
CA ALA A 253 11.59 15.92 20.10
C ALA A 253 11.46 15.46 21.57
N PRO A 254 12.45 15.66 22.47
CA PRO A 254 12.14 15.75 23.89
C PRO A 254 11.09 16.86 24.06
N GLY A 255 10.17 16.68 25.01
CA GLY A 255 9.01 17.52 25.28
C GLY A 255 9.34 19.01 25.36
N TYR A 256 9.41 19.65 24.20
CA TYR A 256 9.57 21.09 24.09
C TYR A 256 8.20 21.67 24.42
N ASP A 257 8.11 22.39 25.53
CA ASP A 257 6.83 22.85 26.09
C ASP A 257 5.89 21.67 26.45
N GLU A 258 6.41 20.65 27.13
CA GLU A 258 5.62 19.48 27.59
C GLU A 258 4.48 19.88 28.55
N ASP A 259 4.63 21.04 29.20
CA ASP A 259 3.69 21.70 30.10
C ASP A 259 2.79 22.75 29.41
N GLY A 260 3.10 23.15 28.17
CA GLY A 260 2.23 23.96 27.31
C GLY A 260 2.11 25.44 27.73
N ASP A 261 3.09 25.95 28.46
CA ASP A 261 3.11 27.31 29.00
C ASP A 261 3.66 28.35 27.98
N GLY A 262 4.27 27.88 26.88
CA GLY A 262 4.82 28.71 25.82
C GLY A 262 6.09 29.49 26.21
N VAL A 263 6.70 29.17 27.36
CA VAL A 263 7.92 29.77 27.89
C VAL A 263 8.98 28.68 28.02
N PRO A 264 10.06 28.70 27.22
CA PRO A 264 11.07 27.66 27.30
C PRO A 264 11.72 27.61 28.69
N ASP A 265 11.48 26.50 29.38
CA ASP A 265 12.05 26.14 30.67
C ASP A 265 13.58 25.93 30.57
N GLU A 266 14.26 25.84 31.71
CA GLU A 266 15.72 25.70 31.76
C GLU A 266 16.20 24.44 31.01
N VAL A 267 15.41 23.36 31.07
CA VAL A 267 15.65 22.11 30.35
C VAL A 267 15.51 22.30 28.83
N ASP A 268 14.50 23.02 28.38
CA ASP A 268 14.28 23.33 26.97
C ASP A 268 15.40 24.19 26.38
N ARG A 269 15.90 25.14 27.17
CA ARG A 269 17.04 25.99 26.76
C ARG A 269 18.32 25.18 26.61
N ILE A 270 18.59 24.26 27.53
CA ILE A 270 19.76 23.38 27.45
C ILE A 270 19.65 22.49 26.20
N ALA A 271 18.48 21.90 25.97
CA ALA A 271 18.23 21.06 24.79
C ALA A 271 18.36 21.86 23.47
N LEU A 272 17.82 23.08 23.39
CA LEU A 272 17.97 23.95 22.23
C LEU A 272 19.42 24.35 21.97
N THR A 273 20.18 24.61 23.04
CA THR A 273 21.58 25.01 22.91
C THR A 273 22.42 23.85 22.37
N GLN A 274 22.20 22.64 22.88
CA GLN A 274 22.82 21.41 22.35
C GLN A 274 22.48 21.19 20.87
N ARG A 275 21.21 21.37 20.48
CA ARG A 275 20.80 21.27 19.05
C ARG A 275 21.50 22.30 18.16
N LEU A 276 21.67 23.52 18.66
CA LEU A 276 22.33 24.59 17.92
C LEU A 276 23.81 24.26 17.71
N ASP A 277 24.45 23.66 18.71
CA ASP A 277 25.85 23.24 18.65
C ASP A 277 26.03 22.05 17.69
N ASP A 278 25.13 21.06 17.71
CA ASP A 278 25.14 19.93 16.77
C ASP A 278 24.96 20.40 15.31
N LEU A 279 24.01 21.31 15.06
CA LEU A 279 23.80 21.88 13.72
C LEU A 279 25.01 22.68 13.24
N ARG A 280 25.65 23.45 14.13
CA ARG A 280 26.88 24.16 13.82
C ARG A 280 28.02 23.21 13.48
N ALA A 281 28.15 22.10 14.20
CA ALA A 281 29.15 21.08 13.89
C ALA A 281 28.93 20.48 12.50
N VAL A 282 27.70 20.12 12.15
CA VAL A 282 27.35 19.60 10.81
C VAL A 282 27.61 20.63 9.71
N ILE A 283 27.24 21.89 9.92
CA ILE A 283 27.51 22.96 8.94
C ILE A 283 29.02 23.14 8.75
N THR A 284 29.79 23.14 9.83
CA THR A 284 31.26 23.29 9.78
C THR A 284 31.90 22.13 9.02
N GLU A 285 31.40 20.91 9.21
CA GLU A 285 31.88 19.74 8.48
C GLU A 285 31.54 19.83 6.99
N LEU A 286 30.32 20.22 6.64
CA LEU A 286 29.91 20.44 5.24
C LEU A 286 30.72 21.56 4.58
N GLU A 287 30.99 22.66 5.26
CA GLU A 287 31.87 23.73 4.76
C GLU A 287 33.30 23.23 4.50
N ARG A 288 33.79 22.32 5.36
CA ARG A 288 35.10 21.71 5.20
C ARG A 288 35.14 20.77 4.00
N GLU A 289 34.15 19.90 3.83
CA GLU A 289 34.02 19.03 2.65
C GLU A 289 33.95 19.86 1.36
N LEU A 290 33.14 20.93 1.35
CA LEU A 290 33.00 21.82 0.20
C LEU A 290 34.30 22.57 -0.13
N ARG A 291 35.12 22.88 0.88
CA ARG A 291 36.43 23.53 0.70
C ARG A 291 37.47 22.56 0.14
N ILE A 292 37.47 21.31 0.59
CA ILE A 292 38.35 20.26 0.06
C ILE A 292 38.05 20.04 -1.43
N ASP A 293 36.78 19.97 -1.81
CA ASP A 293 36.36 19.79 -3.21
C ASP A 293 36.77 20.99 -4.10
N ARG A 294 36.86 22.19 -3.51
CA ARG A 294 37.31 23.40 -4.21
C ARG A 294 38.84 23.48 -4.37
N ASP A 295 39.60 22.99 -3.39
CA ASP A 295 41.07 22.95 -3.44
C ASP A 295 41.58 21.83 -4.37
N ASP A 296 40.87 20.71 -4.47
CA ASP A 296 41.18 19.62 -5.42
C ASP A 296 40.85 19.99 -6.89
N GLY A 297 39.98 20.98 -7.11
CA GLY A 297 39.60 21.48 -8.45
C GLY A 297 40.62 22.40 -9.14
N HIS A 298 41.70 22.82 -8.49
CA HIS A 298 42.68 23.78 -9.06
C HIS A 298 44.13 23.27 -9.17
N GLY A 299 44.35 21.96 -9.03
CA GLY A 299 45.69 21.36 -8.99
C GLY A 299 46.09 20.49 -10.20
N ARG A 300 45.86 20.90 -11.47
CA ARG A 300 46.55 20.27 -12.62
C ARG A 300 46.96 21.29 -13.70
N PRO A 301 48.24 21.71 -13.76
CA PRO A 301 48.74 22.33 -14.97
C PRO A 301 48.91 21.24 -16.05
N HIS A 302 48.19 21.42 -17.16
CA HIS A 302 48.36 20.70 -18.42
C HIS A 302 49.85 20.70 -18.81
N ARG A 303 50.52 19.54 -18.75
CA ARG A 303 51.80 19.35 -19.44
C ARG A 303 51.50 19.31 -20.94
N ASP A 304 51.72 20.45 -21.59
CA ASP A 304 51.75 20.57 -23.04
C ASP A 304 52.94 19.78 -23.58
N ASN A 305 52.63 18.64 -24.21
CA ASN A 305 53.60 17.79 -24.87
C ASN A 305 53.65 18.19 -26.35
N ALA A 306 54.43 19.22 -26.66
CA ALA A 306 54.70 19.64 -28.03
C ALA A 306 56.20 19.87 -28.24
N ARG A 307 56.92 18.80 -28.61
CA ARG A 307 58.16 18.93 -29.40
C ARG A 307 58.36 17.74 -30.32
N ILE A 308 57.86 17.95 -31.54
CA ILE A 308 58.40 17.39 -32.78
C ILE A 308 59.83 17.92 -32.95
N ARG A 309 60.84 17.05 -33.09
CA ARG A 309 61.86 17.09 -34.17
C ARG A 309 63.01 16.11 -33.94
N ARG A 310 63.25 15.36 -35.03
CA ARG A 310 64.39 14.52 -35.43
C ARG A 310 64.50 13.13 -34.82
#